data_AF-A0A7X7JX31-F1
#
_entry.id   AF-A0A7X7JX31-F1
#
_cell.length_a   1.000
_cell.length_b   1.000
_cell.length_c   1.000
_cell.angle_alpha   90.00
_cell.angle_beta   90.00
_cell.angle_gamma   90.00
#
_symmetry.space_group_name_H-M   'P 1'
#
loop_
_entity.id
_entity.type
_entity.pdbx_description
1 polymer ?
#
loop_
_entity_poly.entity_id
_entity_poly.type
_entity_poly.pdbx_seq_one_letter_code
_entity_poly.pdbx_strand_id
1 'polypeptide(L)'
;MTHQTQPNTDIVDRAFLEEATTREGPWVTIYLPTHRTGREVLAGRSQLNNLLKLAEKQLVEDGYDDPEALLAEVRSLTAPDAFWHVQSDGLAVFAAPGYTQT
;
A
#
# COMPACT_ATOMS: atom_id res chain seq x y z
N MET A 1 14.50 21.53 18.87
CA MET A 1 14.85 20.18 18.41
C MET A 1 13.91 19.82 17.27
N THR A 2 14.36 20.04 16.04
CA THR A 2 13.61 19.73 14.83
C THR A 2 13.57 18.23 14.65
N HIS A 3 12.44 17.60 14.99
CA HIS A 3 12.15 16.27 14.47
C HIS A 3 12.05 16.42 12.96
N GLN A 4 13.03 15.87 12.23
CA GLN A 4 12.85 15.60 10.82
C GLN A 4 11.71 14.59 10.70
N THR A 5 10.50 15.07 10.44
CA THR A 5 9.47 14.23 9.86
C THR A 5 10.01 13.90 8.47
N GLN A 6 10.63 12.73 8.32
CA GLN A 6 10.95 12.21 7.01
C GLN A 6 9.59 12.02 6.32
N PRO A 7 9.23 12.85 5.33
CA PRO A 7 7.93 12.71 4.70
C PRO A 7 7.98 11.37 3.99
N ASN A 8 7.12 10.43 4.38
CA ASN A 8 6.82 9.27 3.56
C ASN A 8 6.12 9.86 2.32
N THR A 9 6.95 10.30 1.38
CA THR A 9 6.52 10.85 0.11
C THR A 9 6.48 9.65 -0.79
N ASP A 10 5.33 9.41 -1.41
CA ASP A 10 5.09 8.46 -2.48
C ASP A 10 5.95 8.82 -3.70
N ILE A 11 7.29 8.78 -3.55
CA ILE A 11 8.23 9.15 -4.59
C ILE A 11 8.31 7.96 -5.51
N VAL A 12 7.64 8.08 -6.64
CA VAL A 12 7.97 7.35 -7.87
C VAL A 12 9.38 7.79 -8.26
N ASP A 13 10.39 7.09 -7.74
CA ASP A 13 11.78 7.35 -8.06
C ASP A 13 12.24 6.50 -9.27
N ARG A 14 13.47 6.75 -9.75
CA ARG A 14 14.00 6.05 -10.91
C ARG A 14 14.13 4.54 -10.67
N ALA A 15 14.54 4.12 -9.48
CA ALA A 15 14.71 2.71 -9.16
C ALA A 15 13.35 1.98 -9.19
N PHE A 16 12.30 2.59 -8.65
CA PHE A 16 10.94 2.06 -8.80
C PHE A 16 10.53 1.91 -10.26
N LEU A 17 10.76 2.93 -11.09
CA LEU A 17 10.39 2.87 -12.51
C LEU A 17 11.17 1.77 -13.26
N GLU A 18 12.47 1.65 -12.99
CA GLU A 18 13.31 0.59 -13.55
C GLU A 18 12.76 -0.78 -13.17
N GLU A 19 12.49 -1.01 -11.88
CA GLU A 19 11.89 -2.26 -11.38
C GLU A 19 10.52 -2.53 -12.03
N ALA A 20 9.65 -1.52 -12.08
CA ALA A 20 8.30 -1.63 -12.62
C ALA A 20 8.28 -2.01 -14.10
N THR A 21 9.23 -1.49 -14.89
CA THR A 21 9.33 -1.80 -16.33
C THR A 21 9.83 -3.21 -16.63
N THR A 22 10.46 -3.88 -15.66
CA THR A 22 10.99 -5.25 -15.83
C THR A 22 10.02 -6.35 -15.40
N ARG A 23 8.90 -5.98 -14.78
CA ARG A 23 7.93 -6.91 -14.21
C ARG A 23 6.68 -7.02 -15.07
N GLU A 24 6.26 -8.26 -15.28
CA GLU A 24 4.96 -8.55 -15.86
C GLU A 24 3.86 -8.34 -14.80
N GLY A 25 2.66 -7.95 -15.26
CA GLY A 25 1.52 -7.73 -14.38
C GLY A 25 0.98 -9.02 -13.75
N PRO A 26 -0.07 -8.91 -12.91
CA PRO A 26 -0.85 -7.71 -12.65
C PRO A 26 -0.15 -6.72 -11.71
N TRP A 27 -0.52 -5.44 -11.87
CA TRP A 27 -0.17 -4.38 -10.94
C TRP A 27 -1.41 -3.91 -10.21
N VAL A 28 -1.32 -3.79 -8.90
CA VAL A 28 -2.34 -3.18 -8.05
C VAL A 28 -1.77 -1.89 -7.47
N THR A 29 -2.56 -0.82 -7.55
CA THR A 29 -2.22 0.44 -6.89
C THR A 29 -3.36 0.85 -5.96
N ILE A 30 -3.04 1.16 -4.71
CA ILE A 30 -4.00 1.59 -3.70
C ILE A 30 -3.59 2.98 -3.21
N TYR A 31 -4.51 3.94 -3.27
CA TYR A 31 -4.33 5.26 -2.68
C TYR A 31 -5.29 5.43 -1.50
N LEU A 32 -4.76 5.82 -0.35
CA LEU A 32 -5.50 5.92 0.89
C LEU A 32 -5.14 7.23 1.63
N PRO A 33 -6.11 8.12 1.90
CA PRO A 33 -5.89 9.23 2.82
C PRO A 33 -5.55 8.70 4.22
N THR A 34 -4.53 9.25 4.85
CA THR A 34 -4.15 8.92 6.23
C THR A 34 -4.22 10.15 7.12
N HIS A 35 -4.30 9.93 8.43
CA HIS A 35 -4.41 11.01 9.40
C HIS A 35 -3.20 10.98 10.34
N ARG A 36 -2.53 12.13 10.49
CA ARG A 36 -1.32 12.26 11.31
C ARG A 36 -1.55 12.07 12.81
N THR A 37 -2.77 12.19 13.32
CA THR A 37 -3.06 12.12 14.77
C THR A 37 -4.51 11.71 15.04
N GLY A 38 -4.75 11.07 16.19
CA GLY A 38 -6.10 10.84 16.72
C GLY A 38 -6.66 9.43 16.44
N ARG A 39 -7.92 9.21 16.84
CA ARG A 39 -8.64 7.92 16.63
C ARG A 39 -8.80 7.55 15.15
N GLU A 40 -8.62 8.51 14.24
CA GLU A 40 -8.73 8.34 12.80
C GLU A 40 -7.55 7.57 12.18
N VAL A 41 -6.42 7.43 12.89
CA VAL A 41 -5.29 6.57 12.48
C VAL A 41 -5.73 5.12 12.26
N LEU A 42 -6.60 4.60 13.14
CA LEU A 42 -7.15 3.25 13.03
C LEU A 42 -8.21 3.12 11.94
N ALA A 43 -8.79 4.24 11.48
CA ALA A 43 -9.69 4.24 10.35
C ALA A 43 -8.94 3.92 9.04
N GLY A 44 -7.69 4.38 8.91
CA GLY A 44 -6.81 4.03 7.78
C GLY A 44 -6.60 2.52 7.64
N ARG A 45 -6.31 1.82 8.74
CA ARG A 45 -6.23 0.34 8.76
C ARG A 45 -7.50 -0.33 8.24
N SER A 46 -8.65 0.18 8.67
CA SER A 46 -9.94 -0.39 8.28
C SER A 46 -10.23 -0.11 6.80
N GLN A 47 -9.88 1.07 6.30
CA GLN A 47 -10.00 1.45 4.89
C GLN A 47 -9.07 0.62 4.01
N LEU A 48 -7.80 0.41 4.39
CA LEU A 48 -6.88 -0.46 3.64
C LEU A 48 -7.42 -1.89 3.52
N ASN A 49 -7.96 -2.46 4.60
CA ASN A 49 -8.58 -3.79 4.55
C ASN A 49 -9.75 -3.86 3.57
N ASN A 50 -10.56 -2.80 3.47
CA ASN A 50 -11.66 -2.74 2.51
C ASN A 50 -11.15 -2.61 1.08
N LEU A 51 -10.11 -1.80 0.85
CA LEU A 51 -9.48 -1.64 -0.46
C LEU A 51 -8.81 -2.94 -0.93
N LEU A 52 -8.17 -3.69 -0.02
CA LEU A 52 -7.59 -5.00 -0.33
C LEU A 52 -8.65 -6.02 -0.77
N LYS A 53 -9.80 -6.06 -0.10
CA LYS A 53 -10.93 -6.92 -0.53
C LYS A 53 -11.47 -6.53 -1.90
N LEU A 54 -11.51 -5.23 -2.20
CA LEU A 54 -11.93 -4.75 -3.52
C LEU A 54 -10.91 -5.12 -4.60
N ALA A 55 -9.61 -4.95 -4.33
CA ALA A 55 -8.54 -5.32 -5.24
C ALA A 55 -8.53 -6.83 -5.50
N GLU A 56 -8.67 -7.65 -4.46
CA GLU A 56 -8.79 -9.10 -4.58
C GLU A 56 -9.98 -9.49 -5.48
N LYS A 57 -11.15 -8.88 -5.28
CA LYS A 57 -12.33 -9.11 -6.12
C LYS A 57 -12.06 -8.75 -7.59
N GLN A 58 -11.44 -7.60 -7.85
CA GLN A 58 -11.12 -7.15 -9.21
C GLN A 58 -10.12 -8.10 -9.89
N LEU A 59 -9.08 -8.55 -9.18
CA LEU A 59 -8.11 -9.50 -9.71
C LEU A 59 -8.76 -10.85 -10.09
N VAL A 60 -9.67 -11.36 -9.25
CA VAL A 60 -10.42 -12.59 -9.58
C VAL A 60 -11.31 -12.37 -10.81
N GLU A 61 -12.01 -11.23 -10.89
CA GLU A 61 -12.87 -10.88 -12.02
C GLU A 61 -12.08 -10.74 -13.33
N ASP A 62 -10.83 -10.27 -13.26
CA ASP A 62 -9.91 -10.15 -14.39
C ASP A 62 -9.21 -11.47 -14.76
N GLY A 63 -9.44 -12.54 -13.99
CA GLY A 63 -8.96 -13.90 -14.29
C GLY A 63 -7.59 -14.25 -13.72
N TYR A 64 -7.12 -13.54 -12.70
CA TYR A 64 -5.87 -13.89 -12.00
C TYR A 64 -6.11 -14.98 -10.95
N ASP A 65 -5.32 -16.06 -11.00
CA ASP A 65 -5.53 -17.27 -10.21
C ASP A 65 -5.14 -17.16 -8.72
N ASP A 66 -4.20 -16.26 -8.37
CA ASP A 66 -3.69 -16.12 -6.99
C ASP A 66 -3.56 -14.65 -6.55
N PRO A 67 -4.69 -13.94 -6.37
CA PRO A 67 -4.70 -12.55 -5.92
C PRO A 67 -4.21 -12.41 -4.48
N GLU A 68 -4.38 -13.43 -3.64
CA GLU A 68 -3.97 -13.37 -2.24
C GLU A 68 -2.45 -13.39 -2.10
N ALA A 69 -1.74 -14.19 -2.91
CA ALA A 69 -0.27 -14.16 -2.91
C ALA A 69 0.30 -12.79 -3.31
N LEU A 70 -0.33 -12.09 -4.27
CA LEU A 70 0.06 -10.74 -4.65
C LEU A 70 -0.20 -9.74 -3.50
N LEU A 71 -1.36 -9.83 -2.85
CA LEU A 71 -1.80 -8.86 -1.85
C LEU A 71 -1.28 -9.16 -0.44
N ALA A 72 -0.63 -10.31 -0.20
CA ALA A 72 -0.19 -10.76 1.11
C ALA A 72 0.75 -9.76 1.81
N GLU A 73 1.74 -9.23 1.08
CA GLU A 73 2.68 -8.24 1.62
C GLU A 73 1.96 -6.95 2.03
N VAL A 74 1.05 -6.45 1.20
CA VAL A 74 0.23 -5.27 1.52
C VAL A 74 -0.68 -5.54 2.71
N ARG A 75 -1.26 -6.75 2.79
CA ARG A 75 -2.12 -7.17 3.91
C ARG A 75 -1.36 -7.17 5.23
N SER A 76 -0.06 -7.48 5.21
CA SER A 76 0.80 -7.43 6.40
C SER A 76 0.92 -6.02 7.01
N LEU A 77 0.82 -4.96 6.19
CA LEU A 77 0.84 -3.55 6.64
C LEU A 77 -0.37 -3.18 7.51
N THR A 78 -1.44 -3.98 7.45
CA THR A 78 -2.62 -3.75 8.29
C THR A 78 -2.40 -4.13 9.76
N ALA A 79 -1.37 -4.93 10.08
CA ALA A 79 -1.16 -5.45 11.43
C ALA A 79 -0.39 -4.51 12.39
N PRO A 80 0.75 -3.89 12.01
CA PRO A 80 1.56 -3.13 12.95
C PRO A 80 0.99 -1.72 13.21
N ASP A 81 0.59 -1.42 14.46
CA ASP A 81 0.15 -0.08 14.86
C ASP A 81 1.24 0.99 14.61
N ALA A 82 2.51 0.61 14.78
CA ALA A 82 3.64 1.51 14.53
C ALA A 82 3.69 2.05 13.08
N PHE A 83 3.26 1.25 12.09
CA PHE A 83 3.17 1.69 10.70
C PHE A 83 2.15 2.81 10.54
N TRP A 84 0.97 2.66 11.16
CA TRP A 84 -0.12 3.62 11.06
C TRP A 84 0.15 4.92 11.84
N HIS A 85 0.93 4.85 12.92
CA HIS A 85 1.27 6.01 13.74
C HIS A 85 2.27 6.98 13.10
N VAL A 86 2.98 6.58 12.03
CA VAL A 86 4.00 7.40 11.36
C VAL A 86 3.58 7.90 9.98
N GLN A 87 2.34 7.61 9.56
CA GLN A 87 1.87 8.05 8.24
C GLN A 87 1.67 9.56 8.18
N SER A 88 1.90 10.12 6.99
CA SER A 88 1.72 11.55 6.71
C SER A 88 0.23 11.85 6.42
N ASP A 89 -0.11 12.51 5.30
CA ASP A 89 -1.51 12.78 4.93
C ASP A 89 -2.10 11.72 3.99
N GLY A 90 -1.27 10.79 3.51
CA GLY A 90 -1.66 9.72 2.60
C GLY A 90 -0.76 8.50 2.70
N LEU A 91 -1.19 7.43 2.05
CA LEU A 91 -0.47 6.20 1.78
C LEU A 91 -0.81 5.79 0.35
N ALA A 92 0.18 5.70 -0.53
CA ALA A 92 0.08 4.92 -1.75
C ALA A 92 0.74 3.55 -1.55
N VAL A 93 0.19 2.54 -2.19
CA VAL A 93 0.77 1.20 -2.27
C VAL A 93 0.83 0.79 -3.72
N PHE A 94 1.99 0.33 -4.16
CA PHE A 94 2.20 -0.29 -5.46
C PHE A 94 2.59 -1.75 -5.22
N ALA A 95 1.81 -2.68 -5.76
CA ALA A 95 2.02 -4.11 -5.56
C ALA A 95 1.99 -4.87 -6.89
N ALA A 96 2.91 -5.82 -7.01
CA ALA A 96 3.01 -6.79 -8.08
C ALA A 96 3.45 -8.14 -7.47
N PRO A 97 3.39 -9.27 -8.20
CA PRO A 97 3.85 -10.55 -7.68
C PRO A 97 5.30 -10.46 -7.14
N GLY A 98 5.45 -10.69 -5.84
CA GLY A 98 6.74 -10.62 -5.14
C GLY A 98 7.35 -9.22 -5.07
N TYR A 99 6.53 -8.16 -5.08
CA TYR A 99 6.98 -6.78 -4.92
C TYR A 99 5.92 -5.91 -4.27
N THR A 100 6.33 -5.14 -3.27
CA THR A 100 5.51 -4.11 -2.64
C THR A 100 6.32 -2.86 -2.36
N GLN A 101 5.77 -1.70 -2.69
CA GLN A 101 6.31 -0.39 -2.33
C GLN A 101 5.20 0.50 -1.75
N THR A 102 5.56 1.26 -0.71
CA THR A 102 4.68 2.19 0.03
C THR A 102 5.42 3.46 0.45
#